data_AF-A0A380P0M9-F1
#
_entry.id   AF-A0A380P0M9-F1
#
_cell.length_a   1.000
_cell.length_b   1.000
_cell.length_c   1.000
_cell.angle_alpha   90.00
_cell.angle_beta   90.00
_cell.angle_gamma   90.00
#
_symmetry.space_group_name_H-M   'P 1'
#
loop_
_entity.id
_entity.type
_entity.pdbx_description
1 polymer ?
#
loop_
_entity_poly.entity_id
_entity_poly.type
_entity_poly.pdbx_seq_one_letter_code
_entity_poly.pdbx_strand_id
1 'polypeptide(L)'
;MYALDVGTNQLVWKLRSDERVVVMENTNFRYATLPDFTEGQPEVATIDVSFISLNLILPPLSQILKTGGSVATLIKPQFEAGREAVGKHGIVKDAQTHLNVINQVADYAQENGFSLTGLDYSPIKGGSGNIEFLAHLVLDGGASTMDAQNRQAVVDRAHEQLNAHREA
;
A
#
# COMPACT_ATOMS: atom_id res chain seq x y z
N MET A 1 12.19 -14.17 4.22
CA MET A 1 11.28 -13.24 3.53
C MET A 1 10.23 -14.07 2.82
N TYR A 2 8.94 -13.78 3.03
CA TYR A 2 7.86 -14.42 2.29
C TYR A 2 7.53 -13.56 1.07
N ALA A 3 7.57 -14.15 -0.12
CA ALA A 3 7.23 -13.49 -1.39
C ALA A 3 5.90 -14.04 -1.91
N LEU A 4 4.82 -13.28 -1.69
CA LEU A 4 3.46 -13.67 -2.06
C LEU A 4 3.05 -13.01 -3.37
N ASP A 5 2.52 -13.79 -4.30
CA ASP A 5 1.96 -13.29 -5.56
C ASP A 5 0.74 -14.13 -5.99
N VAL A 6 -0.25 -13.50 -6.60
CA VAL A 6 -1.42 -14.18 -7.18
C VAL A 6 -1.12 -14.81 -8.53
N GLY A 7 -0.08 -14.35 -9.22
CA GLY A 7 0.40 -14.86 -10.49
C GLY A 7 1.30 -16.09 -10.34
N THR A 8 1.78 -16.58 -11.49
CA THR A 8 2.72 -17.68 -11.60
C THR A 8 4.00 -17.22 -12.28
N ASN A 9 5.15 -17.73 -11.83
CA ASN A 9 6.48 -17.46 -12.40
C ASN A 9 6.86 -15.97 -12.49
N GLN A 10 6.38 -15.14 -11.57
CA GLN A 10 6.70 -13.70 -11.57
C GLN A 10 8.07 -13.42 -10.94
N LEU A 11 8.44 -14.18 -9.91
CA LEU A 11 9.71 -13.97 -9.22
C LEU A 11 10.88 -14.52 -10.05
N VAL A 12 11.86 -13.65 -10.33
CA VAL A 12 13.09 -14.00 -11.05
C VAL A 12 13.85 -15.14 -10.37
N TRP A 13 14.43 -16.02 -11.18
CA TRP A 13 15.09 -17.26 -10.71
C TRP A 13 16.06 -17.04 -9.54
N LYS A 14 16.89 -15.98 -9.63
CA LYS A 14 17.88 -15.68 -8.59
C LYS A 14 17.27 -15.45 -7.21
N LEU A 15 16.12 -14.78 -7.13
CA LEU A 15 15.41 -14.57 -5.86
C LEU A 15 14.62 -15.80 -5.44
N ARG A 16 14.04 -16.51 -6.41
CA ARG A 16 13.29 -17.75 -6.16
C ARG A 16 14.13 -18.85 -5.53
N SER A 17 15.39 -18.96 -5.95
CA SER A 17 16.31 -20.00 -5.47
C SER A 17 17.11 -19.59 -4.23
N ASP A 18 16.90 -18.38 -3.71
CA ASP A 18 17.59 -17.90 -2.51
C ASP A 18 16.95 -18.56 -1.27
N GLU A 19 17.75 -19.23 -0.44
CA GLU A 19 17.28 -19.94 0.76
C GLU A 19 16.57 -19.03 1.77
N ARG A 20 16.77 -17.71 1.69
CA ARG A 20 16.13 -16.73 2.57
C ARG A 20 14.73 -16.34 2.09
N VAL A 21 14.29 -16.84 0.94
CA VAL A 21 13.01 -16.50 0.30
C VAL A 21 12.08 -17.71 0.30
N VAL A 22 10.94 -17.57 0.96
CA VAL A 22 9.83 -18.51 0.87
C VAL A 22 8.87 -17.99 -0.20
N VAL A 23 8.79 -18.69 -1.32
CA VAL A 23 7.94 -18.29 -2.45
C VAL A 23 6.54 -18.86 -2.28
N MET A 24 5.54 -17.98 -2.31
CA MET A 24 4.12 -18.29 -2.15
C MET A 24 3.35 -17.77 -3.37
N GLU A 25 3.46 -18.48 -4.50
CA GLU A 25 2.76 -18.15 -5.74
C GLU A 25 1.33 -18.69 -5.76
N ASN A 26 0.51 -18.18 -6.69
CA ASN A 26 -0.92 -18.48 -6.77
C ASN A 26 -1.66 -18.27 -5.43
N THR A 27 -1.14 -17.37 -4.60
CA THR A 27 -1.64 -17.13 -3.25
C THR A 27 -2.34 -15.79 -3.20
N ASN A 28 -3.64 -15.82 -2.95
CA ASN A 28 -4.42 -14.60 -2.76
C ASN A 28 -4.35 -14.18 -1.29
N PHE A 29 -3.63 -13.09 -1.03
CA PHE A 29 -3.40 -12.58 0.33
C PHE A 29 -4.68 -12.34 1.14
N ARG A 30 -5.82 -12.06 0.47
CA ARG A 30 -7.13 -11.89 1.11
C ARG A 30 -7.56 -13.07 1.97
N TYR A 31 -7.05 -14.26 1.66
CA TYR A 31 -7.40 -15.51 2.34
C TYR A 31 -6.20 -16.10 3.10
N ALA A 32 -5.08 -15.38 3.15
CA ALA A 32 -3.92 -15.80 3.91
C ALA A 32 -4.23 -15.75 5.41
N THR A 33 -3.63 -16.69 6.13
CA THR A 33 -3.78 -16.86 7.57
C THR A 33 -2.41 -17.04 8.21
N LEU A 34 -2.28 -16.77 9.51
CA LEU A 34 -0.99 -16.91 10.21
C LEU A 34 -0.37 -18.32 10.05
N PRO A 35 -1.12 -19.44 10.05
CA PRO A 35 -0.56 -20.77 9.81
C PRO A 35 0.16 -20.94 8.46
N ASP A 36 -0.10 -20.11 7.46
CA ASP A 36 0.56 -20.17 6.15
C ASP A 36 2.04 -19.70 6.23
N PHE A 37 2.45 -19.06 7.33
CA PHE A 37 3.79 -18.49 7.54
C PHE A 37 4.63 -19.38 8.47
N THR A 38 5.17 -20.47 7.90
CA THR A 38 5.80 -21.57 8.66
C THR A 38 7.23 -21.30 9.17
N GLU A 39 7.95 -20.39 8.53
CA GLU A 39 9.33 -19.99 8.87
C GLU A 39 9.39 -18.80 9.85
N GLY A 40 8.31 -18.62 10.64
CA GLY A 40 8.18 -17.57 11.64
C GLY A 40 7.21 -16.45 11.23
N GLN A 41 6.66 -15.79 12.26
CA GLN A 41 5.69 -14.71 12.09
C GLN A 41 6.36 -13.44 11.51
N PRO A 42 5.79 -12.82 10.47
CA PRO A 42 6.34 -11.59 9.91
C PRO A 42 6.32 -10.41 10.90
N GLU A 43 7.41 -9.64 10.96
CA GLU A 43 7.53 -8.40 11.76
C GLU A 43 7.47 -7.14 10.88
N VAL A 44 7.73 -7.30 9.58
CA VAL A 44 7.67 -6.23 8.58
C VAL A 44 6.93 -6.74 7.35
N ALA A 45 6.08 -5.90 6.76
CA ALA A 45 5.43 -6.15 5.48
C ALA A 45 5.66 -5.02 4.48
N THR A 46 5.75 -5.38 3.21
CA THR A 46 5.73 -4.43 2.10
C THR A 46 4.56 -4.76 1.18
N ILE A 47 3.74 -3.78 0.84
CA ILE A 47 2.54 -3.98 0.03
C ILE A 47 2.60 -3.12 -1.22
N ASP A 48 2.67 -3.77 -2.37
CA ASP A 48 2.57 -3.15 -3.69
C ASP A 48 1.66 -4.02 -4.57
N VAL A 49 0.35 -3.80 -4.45
CA VAL A 49 -0.68 -4.56 -5.17
C VAL A 49 -1.40 -3.67 -6.17
N SER A 50 -2.03 -4.27 -7.17
CA SER A 50 -2.81 -3.58 -8.19
C SER A 50 -4.18 -4.22 -8.34
N PHE A 51 -5.17 -3.45 -8.82
CA PHE A 51 -6.55 -3.91 -9.03
C PHE A 51 -7.29 -4.35 -7.76
N ILE A 52 -6.80 -3.95 -6.59
CA ILE A 52 -7.37 -4.24 -5.28
C ILE A 52 -7.12 -3.06 -4.35
N SER A 53 -8.05 -2.81 -3.43
CA SER A 53 -7.91 -1.81 -2.36
C SER A 53 -7.21 -2.42 -1.15
N LEU A 54 -6.43 -1.62 -0.42
CA LEU A 54 -5.83 -2.02 0.86
C LEU A 54 -6.88 -2.37 1.91
N ASN A 55 -8.14 -1.94 1.77
CA ASN A 55 -9.22 -2.35 2.67
C ASN A 55 -9.48 -3.87 2.68
N LEU A 56 -9.03 -4.60 1.64
CA LEU A 56 -9.10 -6.06 1.56
C LEU A 56 -7.78 -6.75 1.99
N ILE A 57 -6.72 -5.97 2.20
CA ILE A 57 -5.38 -6.47 2.52
C ILE A 57 -5.04 -6.24 4.00
N LEU A 58 -5.36 -5.07 4.56
CA LEU A 58 -5.06 -4.76 5.95
C LEU A 58 -5.78 -5.65 6.96
N PRO A 59 -7.05 -6.06 6.78
CA PRO A 59 -7.71 -6.96 7.72
C PRO A 59 -7.01 -8.32 7.90
N PRO A 60 -6.69 -9.10 6.84
CA PRO A 60 -5.92 -10.34 7.03
C PRO A 60 -4.50 -10.05 7.53
N LEU A 61 -3.86 -8.97 7.08
CA LEU A 61 -2.51 -8.62 7.54
C LEU A 61 -2.46 -8.36 9.05
N SER A 62 -3.48 -7.74 9.65
CA SER A 62 -3.53 -7.49 11.10
C SER A 62 -3.53 -8.78 11.92
N GLN A 63 -4.01 -9.89 11.34
CA GLN A 63 -4.03 -11.20 11.99
C GLN A 63 -2.72 -12.00 11.78
N ILE A 64 -1.91 -11.60 10.80
CA ILE A 64 -0.68 -12.28 10.42
C ILE A 64 0.54 -11.57 11.02
N LEU A 65 0.61 -10.25 10.89
CA LEU A 65 1.76 -9.45 11.31
C LEU A 65 1.87 -9.43 12.84
N LYS A 66 3.11 -9.50 13.33
CA LYS A 66 3.39 -9.37 14.77
C LYS A 66 2.97 -7.98 15.27
N THR A 67 2.40 -7.90 16.47
CA THR A 67 2.10 -6.61 17.13
C THR A 67 3.37 -5.76 17.25
N GLY A 68 3.24 -4.47 16.94
CA GLY A 68 4.35 -3.53 16.80
C GLY A 68 5.07 -3.61 15.43
N GLY A 69 4.65 -4.52 14.55
CA GLY A 69 5.24 -4.69 13.23
C GLY A 69 4.97 -3.50 12.30
N SER A 70 5.91 -3.28 11.38
CA SER A 70 5.89 -2.16 10.44
C SER A 70 5.40 -2.58 9.05
N VAL A 71 4.68 -1.69 8.38
CA VAL A 71 4.22 -1.90 7.01
C VAL A 71 4.62 -0.71 6.15
N ALA A 72 5.33 -0.96 5.06
CA ALA A 72 5.50 0.02 3.98
C ALA A 72 4.54 -0.33 2.84
N THR A 73 3.58 0.53 2.54
CA THR A 73 2.55 0.26 1.53
C THR A 73 2.45 1.36 0.49
N LEU A 74 2.18 0.99 -0.74
CA LEU A 74 1.74 1.93 -1.77
C LEU A 74 0.22 2.11 -1.72
N ILE A 75 -0.21 3.36 -1.64
CA ILE A 75 -1.58 3.81 -1.85
C ILE A 75 -1.69 4.23 -3.31
N LYS A 76 -2.55 3.55 -4.05
CA LYS A 76 -2.76 3.76 -5.49
C LYS A 76 -4.16 4.32 -5.73
N PRO A 77 -4.35 5.64 -5.86
CA PRO A 77 -5.67 6.26 -5.95
C PRO A 77 -6.60 5.63 -6.98
N GLN A 78 -6.07 5.17 -8.11
CA GLN A 78 -6.84 4.50 -9.16
C GLN A 78 -7.50 3.16 -8.75
N PHE A 79 -7.07 2.55 -7.65
CA PHE A 79 -7.63 1.30 -7.11
C PHE A 79 -8.38 1.49 -5.79
N GLU A 80 -8.25 2.66 -5.18
CA GLU A 80 -8.92 3.03 -3.93
C GLU A 80 -10.14 3.92 -4.16
N ALA A 81 -10.06 4.83 -5.14
CA ALA A 81 -11.12 5.79 -5.41
C ALA A 81 -12.37 5.12 -6.00
N GLY A 82 -13.54 5.70 -5.71
CA GLY A 82 -14.80 5.34 -6.35
C GLY A 82 -14.74 5.51 -7.87
N ARG A 83 -15.55 4.72 -8.60
CA ARG A 83 -15.53 4.66 -10.08
C ARG A 83 -15.76 6.02 -10.73
N GLU A 84 -16.52 6.88 -10.08
CA GLU A 84 -16.84 8.25 -10.50
C GLU A 84 -15.67 9.22 -10.41
N ALA A 85 -14.71 8.97 -9.52
CA ALA A 85 -13.53 9.80 -9.32
C ALA A 85 -12.34 9.39 -10.21
N VAL A 86 -12.45 8.23 -10.89
CA VAL A 86 -11.45 7.71 -11.82
C VAL A 86 -11.72 8.26 -13.22
N GLY A 87 -10.79 9.08 -13.72
CA GLY A 87 -10.90 9.72 -15.03
C GLY A 87 -10.62 8.78 -16.21
N LYS A 88 -10.56 9.37 -17.42
CA LYS A 88 -10.21 8.64 -18.66
C LYS A 88 -8.89 7.88 -18.47
N HIS A 89 -8.84 6.66 -19.02
CA HIS A 89 -7.70 5.75 -18.93
C HIS A 89 -7.31 5.31 -17.52
N GLY A 90 -8.21 5.43 -16.53
CA GLY A 90 -7.90 4.98 -15.17
C GLY A 90 -6.98 5.93 -14.42
N ILE A 91 -7.00 7.23 -14.75
CA ILE A 91 -6.10 8.23 -14.17
C ILE A 91 -6.88 9.12 -13.20
N VAL A 92 -6.40 9.19 -11.97
CA VAL A 92 -6.81 10.17 -10.97
C VAL A 92 -5.84 11.35 -11.04
N LYS A 93 -6.38 12.56 -11.25
CA LYS A 93 -5.58 13.79 -11.41
C LYS A 93 -5.92 14.86 -10.38
N ASP A 94 -7.05 14.72 -9.72
CA ASP A 94 -7.57 15.71 -8.80
C ASP A 94 -6.92 15.54 -7.41
N ALA A 95 -6.29 16.60 -6.91
CA ALA A 95 -5.59 16.59 -5.64
C ALA A 95 -6.56 16.30 -4.48
N GLN A 96 -7.80 16.81 -4.56
CA GLN A 96 -8.80 16.55 -3.54
C GLN A 96 -9.18 15.06 -3.50
N THR A 97 -9.29 14.42 -4.66
CA THR A 97 -9.50 12.97 -4.76
C THR A 97 -8.34 12.19 -4.14
N HIS A 98 -7.10 12.59 -4.38
CA HIS A 98 -5.93 11.95 -3.73
C HIS A 98 -5.98 12.07 -2.20
N LEU A 99 -6.29 13.27 -1.68
CA LEU A 99 -6.46 13.47 -0.24
C LEU A 99 -7.58 12.60 0.32
N ASN A 100 -8.73 12.54 -0.36
CA ASN A 100 -9.87 11.74 0.08
C ASN A 100 -9.50 10.25 0.15
N VAL A 101 -8.79 9.73 -0.85
CA VAL A 101 -8.26 8.36 -0.83
C VAL A 101 -7.34 8.14 0.37
N ILE A 102 -6.37 9.03 0.59
CA ILE A 102 -5.42 8.91 1.71
C ILE A 102 -6.16 8.93 3.06
N ASN A 103 -7.16 9.79 3.21
CA ASN A 103 -7.98 9.85 4.42
C ASN A 103 -8.75 8.54 4.63
N GLN A 104 -9.39 8.01 3.58
CA GLN A 104 -10.07 6.71 3.64
C GLN A 104 -9.10 5.60 4.05
N VAL A 105 -7.89 5.58 3.47
CA VAL A 105 -6.85 4.61 3.83
C VAL A 105 -6.43 4.72 5.29
N ALA A 106 -6.23 5.94 5.77
CA ALA A 106 -5.90 6.19 7.16
C ALA A 106 -7.00 5.68 8.10
N ASP A 107 -8.27 5.92 7.76
CA ASP A 107 -9.43 5.52 8.55
C ASP A 107 -9.52 3.99 8.65
N TYR A 108 -9.55 3.27 7.52
CA TYR A 108 -9.66 1.81 7.59
C TYR A 108 -8.38 1.14 8.10
N ALA A 109 -7.20 1.75 7.94
CA ALA A 109 -5.98 1.26 8.59
C ALA A 109 -6.14 1.30 10.12
N GLN A 110 -6.62 2.42 10.65
CA GLN A 110 -6.87 2.60 12.08
C GLN A 110 -7.94 1.63 12.60
N GLU A 111 -9.04 1.45 11.86
CA GLU A 111 -10.09 0.46 12.18
C GLU A 111 -9.56 -0.98 12.24
N ASN A 112 -8.49 -1.28 11.49
CA ASN A 112 -7.82 -2.59 11.47
C ASN A 112 -6.58 -2.65 12.38
N GLY A 113 -6.42 -1.69 13.28
CA GLY A 113 -5.38 -1.71 14.31
C GLY A 113 -4.03 -1.13 13.87
N PHE A 114 -3.97 -0.44 12.72
CA PHE A 114 -2.76 0.18 12.22
C PHE A 114 -2.74 1.69 12.43
N SER A 115 -1.66 2.21 13.00
CA SER A 115 -1.39 3.64 13.03
C SER A 115 -0.69 4.11 11.75
N LEU A 116 -1.19 5.18 11.12
CA LEU A 116 -0.47 5.86 10.03
C LEU A 116 0.61 6.79 10.62
N THR A 117 1.85 6.33 10.65
CA THR A 117 2.97 7.04 11.29
C THR A 117 3.84 7.82 10.31
N GLY A 118 3.76 7.52 9.02
CA GLY A 118 4.49 8.22 7.97
C GLY A 118 3.71 8.20 6.66
N LEU A 119 3.83 9.29 5.89
CA LEU A 119 3.24 9.42 4.57
C LEU A 119 4.18 10.25 3.69
N ASP A 120 4.42 9.78 2.48
CA ASP A 120 5.09 10.53 1.43
C ASP A 120 4.50 10.15 0.06
N TYR A 121 5.03 10.70 -1.03
CA TYR A 121 4.66 10.28 -2.38
C TYR A 121 5.74 9.40 -3.02
N SER A 122 5.32 8.49 -3.90
CA SER A 122 6.24 7.70 -4.71
C SER A 122 7.07 8.63 -5.62
N PRO A 123 8.39 8.44 -5.73
CA PRO A 123 9.24 9.25 -6.60
C PRO A 123 8.94 9.02 -8.09
N ILE A 124 8.24 7.93 -8.42
CA ILE A 124 7.81 7.58 -9.78
C ILE A 124 6.30 7.48 -9.85
N LYS A 125 5.74 7.88 -11.01
CA LYS A 125 4.32 7.68 -11.29
C LYS A 125 4.04 6.22 -11.65
N GLY A 126 2.86 5.73 -11.29
CA GLY A 126 2.37 4.42 -11.71
C GLY A 126 2.24 4.33 -13.24
N GLY A 127 2.07 3.12 -13.78
CA GLY A 127 2.20 2.85 -15.23
C GLY A 127 1.35 3.69 -16.18
N SER A 128 0.20 4.21 -15.74
CA SER A 128 -0.68 5.11 -16.52
C SER A 128 -0.48 6.60 -16.22
N GLY A 129 0.52 6.95 -15.40
CA GLY A 129 0.81 8.32 -14.98
C GLY A 129 0.08 8.76 -13.71
N ASN A 130 -0.46 7.83 -12.92
CA ASN A 130 -1.05 8.13 -11.61
C ASN A 130 0.04 8.54 -10.60
N ILE A 131 -0.27 9.53 -9.78
CA ILE A 131 0.52 9.80 -8.56
C ILE A 131 0.16 8.72 -7.55
N GLU A 132 1.16 8.08 -6.96
CA GLU A 132 1.01 7.05 -5.94
C GLU A 132 1.67 7.53 -4.65
N PHE A 133 1.18 7.07 -3.51
CA PHE A 133 1.66 7.52 -2.19
C PHE A 133 2.27 6.37 -1.40
N LEU A 134 3.30 6.65 -0.62
CA LEU A 134 3.96 5.71 0.27
C LEU A 134 3.46 5.97 1.69
N ALA A 135 2.89 4.96 2.34
CA ALA A 135 2.48 5.04 3.73
C ALA A 135 3.30 4.07 4.60
N HIS A 136 3.68 4.54 5.78
CA HIS A 136 4.26 3.73 6.84
C HIS A 136 3.20 3.52 7.92
N LEU A 137 2.80 2.26 8.09
CA LEU A 137 1.83 1.83 9.09
C LEU A 137 2.51 1.00 10.19
N VAL A 138 1.98 1.06 11.41
CA VAL A 138 2.44 0.23 12.53
C VAL A 138 1.25 -0.47 13.17
N LEU A 139 1.31 -1.79 13.37
CA LEU A 139 0.25 -2.56 14.03
C LEU A 139 0.32 -2.39 15.56
N ASP A 140 -0.22 -1.29 16.07
CA ASP A 140 -0.19 -0.93 17.49
C ASP A 140 -1.58 -0.80 18.12
N GLY A 141 -2.61 -1.34 17.45
CA GLY A 141 -4.00 -1.21 17.87
C GLY A 141 -4.68 0.07 17.36
N GLY A 142 -4.09 0.77 16.39
CA GLY A 142 -4.65 1.97 15.80
C GLY A 142 -4.53 3.16 16.76
N ALA A 143 -3.43 3.23 17.49
CA ALA A 143 -3.21 4.19 18.56
C ALA A 143 -3.20 5.66 18.09
N SER A 144 -2.79 5.91 16.84
CA SER A 144 -2.69 7.25 16.28
C SER A 144 -2.79 7.26 14.76
N THR A 145 -3.12 8.42 14.20
CA THR A 145 -3.05 8.63 12.74
C THR A 145 -2.46 10.00 12.48
N MET A 146 -1.54 10.08 11.51
CA MET A 146 -0.97 11.35 11.05
C MET A 146 -2.09 12.36 10.79
N ASP A 147 -1.98 13.59 11.27
CA ASP A 147 -3.05 14.58 11.13
C ASP A 147 -3.35 14.96 9.67
N ALA A 148 -4.55 15.50 9.45
CA ALA A 148 -5.03 15.86 8.12
C ALA A 148 -4.19 16.96 7.44
N GLN A 149 -3.55 17.86 8.20
CA GLN A 149 -2.74 18.93 7.62
C GLN A 149 -1.45 18.37 7.02
N ASN A 150 -0.80 17.45 7.71
CA ASN A 150 0.37 16.74 7.21
C ASN A 150 0.05 15.88 5.99
N ARG A 151 -1.12 15.22 5.96
CA ARG A 151 -1.58 14.47 4.78
C ARG A 151 -1.82 15.38 3.58
N GLN A 152 -2.45 16.55 3.78
CA GLN A 152 -2.62 17.56 2.74
C GLN A 152 -1.27 18.06 2.21
N ALA A 153 -0.33 18.38 3.10
CA ALA A 153 0.98 18.87 2.70
C ALA A 153 1.73 17.87 1.81
N VAL A 154 1.61 16.56 2.06
CA VAL A 154 2.18 15.52 1.18
C VAL A 154 1.54 15.54 -0.21
N VAL A 155 0.21 15.65 -0.28
CA VAL A 155 -0.51 15.73 -1.56
C VAL A 155 -0.06 16.95 -2.37
N ASP A 156 0.04 18.11 -1.72
CA ASP A 156 0.47 19.35 -2.37
C ASP A 156 1.89 19.22 -2.95
N ARG A 157 2.84 18.70 -2.15
CA ARG A 157 4.22 18.43 -2.61
C ARG A 157 4.26 17.45 -3.79
N ALA A 158 3.46 16.39 -3.74
CA ALA A 158 3.40 15.40 -4.81
C ALA A 158 2.94 16.04 -6.13
N HIS A 159 1.93 16.91 -6.06
CA HIS A 159 1.41 17.63 -7.23
C HIS A 159 2.41 18.65 -7.77
N GLU A 160 3.08 19.39 -6.90
CA GLU A 160 4.12 20.36 -7.29
C GLU A 160 5.26 19.66 -8.02
N GLN A 161 5.84 18.63 -7.41
CA GLN A 161 7.04 17.96 -7.92
C GLN A 161 6.75 17.14 -9.18
N LEU A 162 5.68 16.35 -9.16
CA LEU A 162 5.43 15.37 -10.22
C LEU A 162 4.68 15.97 -11.42
N ASN A 163 4.07 17.16 -11.30
CA ASN A 163 3.48 17.85 -12.45
C ASN A 163 4.38 18.96 -13.01
N ALA A 164 5.36 19.48 -12.27
CA ALA A 164 6.34 20.42 -12.81
C ALA A 164 7.15 19.86 -13.99
N HIS A 165 7.36 18.54 -14.06
CA HIS A 165 8.05 17.88 -15.18
C HIS A 165 7.20 17.70 -16.45
N ARG A 166 5.99 18.28 -16.53
CA ARG A 166 5.17 18.27 -17.75
C ARG A 166 5.32 19.53 -18.62
N GLU A 167 6.01 20.56 -18.13
CA GLU A 167 6.13 21.87 -18.82
C GLU A 167 7.53 22.18 -19.38
N ALA A 168 8.42 21.18 -19.49
CA ALA A 168 9.74 21.30 -20.13
C ALA A 168 9.86 20.34 -21.32
#